data_AF-A0A830HZX4-F1
#
_entry.id   AF-A0A830HZX4-F1
#
_cell.length_a   1.000
_cell.length_b   1.000
_cell.length_c   1.000
_cell.angle_alpha   90.00
_cell.angle_beta   90.00
_cell.angle_gamma   90.00
#
_symmetry.space_group_name_H-M   'P 1'
#
loop_
_entity.id
_entity.type
_entity.pdbx_description
1 polymer ?
#
loop_
_entity_poly.entity_id
_entity_poly.type
_entity_poly.pdbx_seq_one_letter_code
_entity_poly.pdbx_strand_id
1 'polypeptide(L)'
;MQTHASRHVVGEALKDRHPFKGPLMPSDVIPSEIAVAYDRRAIPKLCDVIALPDEELPADQQAHCLRVLLSLLSNQERKNDCVLNGASVSLVRLISKSTAPTVRALAARVVASLSQLLFGRHALVKAEALACLTARLADEVAEVRDEVSLALAALTNARDGDAAARADPCGVVQHCRTCAADGASSLTAKLGAVLTLSHCTRSDDGIVQALEAHVPAAIIPMLNVPTPNSAELYEAVCNCVRNICHHSPYGKVQCLEEGALPALASMLGHREAAVRRQATSALTGLALEEDAKFAVIEVAGARLVKLLHDADVDVAENALMAIHHASELPRAHAMVCDQMSPDELKLAFNIGE
;
A
#
# COMPACT_ATOMS: atom_id res chain seq x y z
N MET A 1 50.81 -35.35 60.40
CA MET A 1 50.26 -34.32 59.51
C MET A 1 49.36 -35.01 58.50
N GLN A 2 48.03 -34.90 58.67
CA GLN A 2 47.07 -35.40 57.68
C GLN A 2 47.04 -34.42 56.50
N THR A 3 47.44 -34.87 55.32
CA THR A 3 47.26 -34.14 54.07
C THR A 3 45.87 -34.40 53.52
N HIS A 4 44.92 -33.52 53.87
CA HIS A 4 43.64 -33.41 53.17
C HIS A 4 43.87 -32.81 51.78
N ALA A 5 43.91 -33.65 50.75
CA ALA A 5 43.88 -33.17 49.37
C ALA A 5 43.14 -34.16 48.47
N SER A 6 41.83 -34.29 48.63
CA SER A 6 40.98 -34.71 47.51
C SER A 6 40.74 -33.48 46.63
N ARG A 7 41.72 -33.13 45.78
CA ARG A 7 41.52 -32.15 44.70
C ARG A 7 40.60 -32.78 43.68
N HIS A 8 39.29 -32.58 43.84
CA HIS A 8 38.33 -32.90 42.80
C HIS A 8 38.50 -31.86 41.68
N VAL A 9 39.28 -32.22 40.65
CA VAL A 9 39.45 -31.39 39.46
C VAL A 9 38.18 -31.55 38.62
N VAL A 10 37.24 -30.64 38.79
CA VAL A 10 36.06 -30.56 37.92
C VAL A 10 36.47 -29.77 36.70
N GLY A 11 36.40 -30.38 35.51
CA GLY A 11 36.70 -29.69 34.26
C GLY A 11 35.80 -28.47 34.07
N GLU A 12 36.40 -27.33 33.72
CA GLU A 12 35.66 -26.09 33.42
C GLU A 12 34.96 -26.15 32.05
N ALA A 13 35.30 -27.13 31.22
CA ALA A 13 34.68 -27.28 29.91
C ALA A 13 33.24 -27.82 30.06
N LEU A 14 32.33 -27.24 29.29
CA LEU A 14 30.89 -27.55 29.31
C LEU A 14 30.57 -29.05 29.08
N LYS A 15 31.47 -29.75 28.40
CA LYS A 15 31.39 -31.21 28.14
C LYS A 15 31.64 -32.06 29.40
N ASP A 16 32.48 -31.58 30.31
CA ASP A 16 32.88 -32.31 31.52
C ASP A 16 31.83 -32.16 32.63
N ARG A 17 31.04 -31.06 32.57
CA ARG A 17 29.91 -30.79 33.47
C ARG A 17 28.58 -31.40 33.01
N HIS A 18 28.49 -31.79 31.73
CA HIS A 18 27.29 -32.38 31.13
C HIS A 18 27.65 -33.64 30.32
N PRO A 19 28.00 -34.75 31.00
CA PRO A 19 28.42 -36.00 30.34
C PRO A 19 27.31 -36.69 29.54
N PHE A 20 26.06 -36.25 29.68
CA PHE A 20 24.88 -36.76 28.95
C PHE A 20 24.45 -35.87 27.79
N LYS A 21 25.41 -35.26 27.07
CA LYS A 21 25.09 -34.68 25.77
C LYS A 21 24.84 -35.84 24.80
N GLY A 22 23.57 -36.18 24.60
CA GLY A 22 23.14 -36.94 23.42
C GLY A 22 23.61 -36.24 22.13
N PRO A 23 23.47 -36.89 20.96
CA PRO A 23 23.79 -36.24 19.70
C PRO A 23 23.09 -34.88 19.61
N LEU A 24 23.80 -33.86 19.10
CA LEU A 24 23.37 -32.45 19.07
C LEU A 24 21.99 -32.25 18.40
N MET A 25 21.55 -33.23 17.61
CA MET A 25 20.19 -33.37 17.09
C MET A 25 19.80 -34.86 17.16
N PRO A 26 18.60 -35.22 17.62
CA PRO A 26 18.07 -36.57 17.44
C PRO A 26 18.06 -36.95 15.95
N SER A 27 18.28 -38.22 15.63
CA SER A 27 18.15 -38.76 14.26
C SER A 27 16.73 -38.64 13.68
N ASP A 28 15.76 -38.23 14.50
CA ASP A 28 14.33 -38.32 14.22
C ASP A 28 13.70 -36.95 13.91
N VAL A 29 14.51 -35.92 13.62
CA VAL A 29 14.00 -34.59 13.25
C VAL A 29 13.38 -34.64 11.85
N ILE A 30 12.06 -34.56 11.78
CA ILE A 30 11.31 -34.54 10.53
C ILE A 30 11.45 -33.14 9.90
N PRO A 31 12.10 -33.00 8.73
CA PRO A 31 12.32 -31.69 8.12
C PRO A 31 11.01 -30.95 7.81
N SER A 32 10.00 -31.68 7.34
CA SER A 32 8.67 -31.17 6.98
C SER A 32 7.73 -30.91 8.16
N GLU A 33 8.15 -31.21 9.40
CA GLU A 33 7.32 -30.96 10.58
C GLU A 33 7.07 -29.46 10.78
N ILE A 34 5.78 -29.10 10.82
CA ILE A 34 5.32 -27.74 11.10
C ILE A 34 5.05 -27.64 12.60
N ALA A 35 6.05 -27.16 13.33
CA ALA A 35 5.95 -26.91 14.76
C ALA A 35 6.62 -25.57 15.10
N VAL A 36 6.04 -24.86 16.08
CA VAL A 36 6.66 -23.65 16.64
C VAL A 36 7.75 -24.12 17.61
N ALA A 37 8.98 -24.18 17.12
CA ALA A 37 10.13 -24.52 17.94
C ALA A 37 10.32 -23.52 19.10
N TYR A 38 10.94 -23.97 20.19
CA TYR A 38 11.15 -23.14 21.36
C TYR A 38 12.04 -21.92 21.05
N ASP A 39 11.62 -20.76 21.54
CA ASP A 39 12.39 -19.50 21.55
C ASP A 39 12.89 -19.09 20.15
N ARG A 40 14.18 -18.76 20.01
CA ARG A 40 14.79 -18.22 18.78
C ARG A 40 14.75 -19.17 17.57
N ARG A 41 14.43 -20.45 17.77
CA ARG A 41 14.33 -21.43 16.67
C ARG A 41 12.96 -21.39 15.97
N ALA A 42 11.96 -20.75 16.56
CA ALA A 42 10.59 -20.70 16.04
C ALA A 42 10.53 -20.26 14.57
N ILE A 43 11.06 -19.06 14.25
CA ILE A 43 11.05 -18.51 12.90
C ILE A 43 11.98 -19.28 11.96
N PRO A 44 13.26 -19.51 12.29
CA PRO A 44 14.16 -20.27 11.43
C PRO A 44 13.60 -21.66 11.03
N LYS A 45 12.94 -22.39 11.95
CA LYS A 45 12.38 -23.72 11.63
C LYS A 45 11.26 -23.61 10.59
N LEU A 46 10.38 -22.62 10.71
CA LEU A 46 9.32 -22.39 9.72
C LEU A 46 9.89 -21.91 8.38
N CYS A 47 10.95 -21.09 8.39
CA CYS A 47 11.68 -20.68 7.19
C CYS A 47 12.30 -21.89 6.46
N ASP A 48 12.88 -22.83 7.19
CA ASP A 48 13.40 -24.07 6.60
C ASP A 48 12.28 -24.90 5.95
N VAL A 49 11.11 -24.99 6.60
CA VAL A 49 9.97 -25.74 6.07
C VAL A 49 9.43 -25.12 4.77
N ILE A 50 9.30 -23.78 4.68
CA ILE A 50 8.85 -23.14 3.42
C ILE A 50 9.94 -23.15 2.32
N ALA A 51 11.19 -23.38 2.68
CA ALA A 51 12.29 -23.53 1.74
C ALA A 51 12.35 -24.94 1.12
N LEU A 52 11.64 -25.92 1.68
CA LEU A 52 11.58 -27.27 1.13
C LEU A 52 11.02 -27.28 -0.31
N PRO A 53 11.48 -28.20 -1.17
CA PRO A 53 10.89 -28.42 -2.49
C PRO A 53 9.40 -28.72 -2.42
N ASP A 54 8.64 -28.34 -3.45
CA ASP A 54 7.18 -28.52 -3.48
C ASP A 54 6.76 -30.01 -3.44
N GLU A 55 7.65 -30.91 -3.87
CA GLU A 55 7.46 -32.36 -3.84
C GLU A 55 7.52 -32.94 -2.42
N GLU A 56 8.23 -32.27 -1.50
CA GLU A 56 8.47 -32.74 -0.14
C GLU A 56 7.40 -32.24 0.86
N LEU A 57 6.66 -31.19 0.51
CA LEU A 57 5.65 -30.58 1.38
C LEU A 57 4.34 -30.35 0.62
N PRO A 58 3.28 -31.14 0.89
CA PRO A 58 1.97 -30.97 0.25
C PRO A 58 1.42 -29.56 0.43
N ALA A 59 0.62 -29.10 -0.54
CA ALA A 59 0.07 -27.74 -0.55
C ALA A 59 -0.70 -27.36 0.73
N ASP A 60 -1.45 -28.30 1.32
CA ASP A 60 -2.17 -28.06 2.58
C ASP A 60 -1.22 -27.79 3.75
N GLN A 61 -0.08 -28.50 3.78
CA GLN A 61 0.96 -28.30 4.78
C GLN A 61 1.73 -27.00 4.52
N GLN A 62 2.05 -26.66 3.26
CA GLN A 62 2.60 -25.35 2.90
C GLN A 62 1.68 -24.21 3.40
N ALA A 63 0.39 -24.30 3.11
CA ALA A 63 -0.59 -23.31 3.56
C ALA A 63 -0.71 -23.27 5.10
N HIS A 64 -0.66 -24.42 5.78
CA HIS A 64 -0.63 -24.45 7.25
C HIS A 64 0.61 -23.76 7.81
N CYS A 65 1.80 -24.06 7.27
CA CYS A 65 3.06 -23.43 7.66
C CYS A 65 3.01 -21.91 7.50
N LEU A 66 2.52 -21.41 6.37
CA LEU A 66 2.38 -19.96 6.11
C LEU A 66 1.41 -19.28 7.08
N ARG A 67 0.29 -19.93 7.47
CA ARG A 67 -0.62 -19.40 8.50
C ARG A 67 0.03 -19.33 9.87
N VAL A 68 0.77 -20.37 10.26
CA VAL A 68 1.52 -20.38 11.51
C VAL A 68 2.57 -19.27 11.50
N LEU A 69 3.33 -19.14 10.41
CA LEU A 69 4.32 -18.08 10.25
C LEU A 69 3.68 -16.70 10.39
N LEU A 70 2.58 -16.42 9.67
CA LEU A 70 1.83 -15.15 9.78
C LEU A 70 1.42 -14.83 11.21
N SER A 71 0.96 -15.82 11.99
CA SER A 71 0.56 -15.63 13.39
C SER A 71 1.71 -15.16 14.28
N LEU A 72 2.96 -15.47 13.90
CA LEU A 72 4.16 -15.08 14.63
C LEU A 72 4.71 -13.73 14.18
N LEU A 73 4.35 -13.23 13.00
CA LEU A 73 4.86 -11.97 12.42
C LEU A 73 4.16 -10.71 12.95
N SER A 74 3.63 -10.72 14.16
CA SER A 74 3.08 -9.52 14.81
C SER A 74 4.18 -8.56 15.30
N ASN A 75 5.37 -9.07 15.62
CA ASN A 75 6.51 -8.29 16.11
C ASN A 75 7.57 -8.07 15.00
N GLN A 76 8.18 -6.88 14.98
CA GLN A 76 9.29 -6.51 14.10
C GLN A 76 10.50 -7.45 14.24
N GLU A 77 10.83 -7.93 15.43
CA GLU A 77 11.97 -8.85 15.64
C GLU A 77 11.80 -10.14 14.83
N ARG A 78 10.62 -10.76 14.92
CA ARG A 78 10.30 -12.00 14.19
C ARG A 78 10.23 -11.81 12.68
N LYS A 79 9.78 -10.63 12.23
CA LYS A 79 9.85 -10.26 10.80
C LYS A 79 11.30 -10.16 10.34
N ASN A 80 12.17 -9.56 11.15
CA ASN A 80 13.59 -9.43 10.83
C ASN A 80 14.27 -10.80 10.79
N ASP A 81 13.99 -11.67 11.76
CA ASP A 81 14.45 -13.06 11.76
C ASP A 81 14.00 -13.80 10.49
N CYS A 82 12.75 -13.63 10.07
CA CYS A 82 12.20 -14.27 8.88
C CYS A 82 13.00 -13.86 7.62
N VAL A 83 13.32 -12.57 7.49
CA VAL A 83 14.14 -12.05 6.39
C VAL A 83 15.57 -12.58 6.45
N LEU A 84 16.19 -12.59 7.64
CA LEU A 84 17.55 -13.09 7.84
C LEU A 84 17.69 -14.59 7.53
N ASN A 85 16.62 -15.37 7.71
CA ASN A 85 16.58 -16.79 7.39
C ASN A 85 16.13 -17.06 5.94
N GLY A 86 16.26 -16.09 5.04
CA GLY A 86 16.08 -16.28 3.60
C GLY A 86 14.64 -16.47 3.12
N ALA A 87 13.64 -16.15 3.96
CA ALA A 87 12.24 -16.37 3.61
C ALA A 87 11.81 -15.64 2.33
N SER A 88 12.39 -14.47 2.02
CA SER A 88 12.05 -13.69 0.82
C SER A 88 12.13 -14.51 -0.47
N VAL A 89 13.19 -15.31 -0.65
CA VAL A 89 13.38 -16.13 -1.86
C VAL A 89 12.35 -17.26 -1.91
N SER A 90 12.12 -17.94 -0.79
CA SER A 90 11.13 -19.02 -0.68
C SER A 90 9.71 -18.51 -0.93
N LEU A 91 9.36 -17.34 -0.41
CA LEU A 91 8.05 -16.71 -0.60
C LEU A 91 7.82 -16.33 -2.06
N VAL A 92 8.79 -15.69 -2.72
CA VAL A 92 8.69 -15.35 -4.15
C VAL A 92 8.56 -16.61 -5.00
N ARG A 93 9.32 -17.68 -4.68
CA ARG A 93 9.20 -18.98 -5.34
C ARG A 93 7.78 -19.54 -5.21
N LEU A 94 7.21 -19.53 -4.00
CA LEU A 94 5.87 -20.05 -3.73
C LEU A 94 4.78 -19.25 -4.48
N ILE A 95 4.88 -17.92 -4.48
CA ILE A 95 3.95 -17.05 -5.24
C ILE A 95 4.03 -17.34 -6.74
N SER A 96 5.24 -17.58 -7.26
CA SER A 96 5.46 -17.77 -8.70
C SER A 96 5.06 -19.17 -9.19
N LYS A 97 5.41 -20.22 -8.44
CA LYS A 97 5.42 -21.60 -8.93
C LYS A 97 4.36 -22.51 -8.30
N SER A 98 3.80 -22.16 -7.15
CA SER A 98 2.83 -23.04 -6.48
C SER A 98 1.56 -23.16 -7.30
N THR A 99 1.09 -24.40 -7.52
CA THR A 99 -0.18 -24.69 -8.20
C THR A 99 -1.38 -24.33 -7.32
N ALA A 100 -1.21 -24.36 -6.00
CA ALA A 100 -2.27 -24.09 -5.04
C ALA A 100 -2.47 -22.57 -4.82
N PRO A 101 -3.67 -22.03 -5.12
CA PRO A 101 -3.92 -20.59 -4.99
C PRO A 101 -3.80 -20.10 -3.54
N THR A 102 -4.25 -20.91 -2.58
CA THR A 102 -4.15 -20.58 -1.14
C THR A 102 -2.71 -20.38 -0.70
N VAL A 103 -1.76 -21.14 -1.25
CA VAL A 103 -0.33 -21.00 -0.94
C VAL A 103 0.20 -19.70 -1.53
N ARG A 104 -0.15 -19.38 -2.79
CA ARG A 104 0.23 -18.10 -3.42
C ARG A 104 -0.30 -16.90 -2.63
N ALA A 105 -1.58 -16.93 -2.27
CA ALA A 105 -2.25 -15.87 -1.51
C ALA A 105 -1.60 -15.67 -0.12
N LEU A 106 -1.41 -16.75 0.65
CA LEU A 106 -0.77 -16.66 1.97
C LEU A 106 0.69 -16.21 1.90
N ALA A 107 1.43 -16.65 0.88
CA ALA A 107 2.81 -16.20 0.68
C ALA A 107 2.87 -14.71 0.36
N ALA A 108 1.96 -14.19 -0.49
CA ALA A 108 1.83 -12.76 -0.75
C ALA A 108 1.50 -11.96 0.53
N ARG A 109 0.64 -12.50 1.39
CA ARG A 109 0.34 -11.90 2.70
C ARG A 109 1.54 -11.83 3.63
N VAL A 110 2.40 -12.87 3.63
CA VAL A 110 3.67 -12.83 4.38
C VAL A 110 4.59 -11.76 3.79
N VAL A 111 4.71 -11.68 2.47
CA VAL A 111 5.47 -10.61 1.79
C VAL A 111 4.99 -9.24 2.21
N ALA A 112 3.67 -8.99 2.22
CA ALA A 112 3.08 -7.73 2.70
C ALA A 112 3.50 -7.40 4.14
N SER A 113 3.54 -8.39 5.02
CA SER A 113 3.97 -8.22 6.42
C SER A 113 5.46 -7.87 6.53
N LEU A 114 6.32 -8.51 5.74
CA LEU A 114 7.77 -8.25 5.72
C LEU A 114 8.10 -6.89 5.09
N SER A 115 7.31 -6.41 4.13
CA SER A 115 7.45 -5.09 3.49
C SER A 115 7.36 -3.91 4.46
N GLN A 116 6.80 -4.11 5.66
CA GLN A 116 6.74 -3.08 6.69
C GLN A 116 8.13 -2.71 7.25
N LEU A 117 9.15 -3.56 7.06
CA LEU A 117 10.53 -3.30 7.45
C LEU A 117 11.37 -2.83 6.27
N LEU A 118 12.24 -1.83 6.48
CA LEU A 118 13.22 -1.39 5.47
C LEU A 118 14.08 -2.55 4.96
N PHE A 119 14.67 -3.32 5.88
CA PHE A 119 15.49 -4.47 5.53
C PHE A 119 14.69 -5.56 4.81
N GLY A 120 13.40 -5.72 5.16
CA GLY A 120 12.48 -6.63 4.49
C GLY A 120 12.23 -6.22 3.04
N ARG A 121 11.93 -4.94 2.77
CA ARG A 121 11.76 -4.43 1.40
C ARG A 121 12.99 -4.64 0.55
N HIS A 122 14.18 -4.30 1.06
CA HIS A 122 15.43 -4.54 0.34
C HIS A 122 15.64 -6.01 -0.02
N ALA A 123 15.37 -6.93 0.92
CA ALA A 123 15.49 -8.35 0.67
C ALA A 123 14.45 -8.87 -0.33
N LEU A 124 13.22 -8.36 -0.29
CA LEU A 124 12.14 -8.70 -1.22
C LEU A 124 12.41 -8.19 -2.64
N VAL A 125 12.86 -6.94 -2.78
CA VAL A 125 13.26 -6.37 -4.07
C VAL A 125 14.43 -7.17 -4.67
N LYS A 126 15.44 -7.51 -3.85
CA LYS A 126 16.56 -8.37 -4.27
C LYS A 126 16.10 -9.78 -4.68
N ALA A 127 15.01 -10.27 -4.11
CA ALA A 127 14.40 -11.55 -4.47
C ALA A 127 13.42 -11.45 -5.65
N GLU A 128 13.39 -10.33 -6.38
CA GLU A 128 12.51 -10.10 -7.54
C GLU A 128 11.00 -10.14 -7.20
N ALA A 129 10.63 -9.75 -5.97
CA ALA A 129 9.24 -9.73 -5.54
C ALA A 129 8.36 -8.78 -6.36
N LEU A 130 8.90 -7.65 -6.84
CA LEU A 130 8.15 -6.68 -7.66
C LEU A 130 7.65 -7.31 -8.97
N ALA A 131 8.55 -7.89 -9.75
CA ALA A 131 8.20 -8.59 -10.99
C ALA A 131 7.25 -9.77 -10.74
N CYS A 132 7.52 -10.56 -9.69
CA CYS A 132 6.68 -11.70 -9.31
C CYS A 132 5.23 -11.27 -8.97
N LEU A 133 5.08 -10.32 -8.05
CA LEU A 133 3.77 -9.82 -7.63
C LEU A 133 3.05 -9.14 -8.80
N THR A 134 3.74 -8.32 -9.59
CA THR A 134 3.15 -7.65 -10.76
C THR A 134 2.59 -8.66 -11.76
N ALA A 135 3.31 -9.74 -12.05
CA ALA A 135 2.84 -10.82 -12.92
C ALA A 135 1.67 -11.63 -12.35
N ARG A 136 1.42 -11.56 -11.03
CA ARG A 136 0.29 -12.22 -10.36
C ARG A 136 -0.93 -11.32 -10.15
N LEU A 137 -0.88 -10.05 -10.55
CA LEU A 137 -2.08 -9.22 -10.69
C LEU A 137 -3.07 -9.80 -11.72
N ALA A 138 -2.59 -10.61 -12.66
CA ALA A 138 -3.40 -11.33 -13.64
C ALA A 138 -3.59 -12.83 -13.29
N ASP A 139 -3.43 -13.23 -12.02
CA ASP A 139 -3.70 -14.62 -11.59
C ASP A 139 -5.17 -14.99 -11.88
N GLU A 140 -5.44 -16.24 -12.23
CA GLU A 140 -6.79 -16.74 -12.53
C GLU A 140 -7.71 -16.61 -11.30
N VAL A 141 -7.15 -16.76 -10.09
CA VAL A 141 -7.91 -16.77 -8.84
C VAL A 141 -7.96 -15.38 -8.22
N ALA A 142 -9.18 -14.89 -7.97
CA ALA A 142 -9.42 -13.56 -7.40
C ALA A 142 -8.75 -13.36 -6.03
N GLU A 143 -8.79 -14.36 -5.14
CA GLU A 143 -8.14 -14.30 -3.82
C GLU A 143 -6.63 -14.06 -3.93
N VAL A 144 -5.97 -14.62 -4.95
CA VAL A 144 -4.53 -14.39 -5.18
C VAL A 144 -4.30 -12.96 -5.65
N ARG A 145 -5.13 -12.45 -6.59
CA ARG A 145 -5.04 -11.06 -7.07
C ARG A 145 -5.19 -10.07 -5.91
N ASP A 146 -6.13 -10.33 -5.01
CA ASP A 146 -6.38 -9.50 -3.83
C ASP A 146 -5.12 -9.40 -2.95
N GLU A 147 -4.58 -10.53 -2.49
CA GLU A 147 -3.41 -10.55 -1.61
C GLU A 147 -2.15 -10.00 -2.29
N VAL A 148 -1.96 -10.28 -3.58
CA VAL A 148 -0.83 -9.78 -4.36
C VAL A 148 -0.89 -8.26 -4.54
N SER A 149 -2.08 -7.71 -4.81
CA SER A 149 -2.27 -6.26 -4.93
C SER A 149 -1.97 -5.54 -3.62
N LEU A 150 -2.38 -6.11 -2.48
CA LEU A 150 -2.10 -5.57 -1.15
C LEU A 150 -0.61 -5.71 -0.79
N ALA A 151 0.04 -6.79 -1.22
CA ALA A 151 1.49 -6.96 -1.04
C ALA A 151 2.30 -5.92 -1.83
N LEU A 152 1.89 -5.59 -3.07
CA LEU A 152 2.48 -4.50 -3.85
C LEU A 152 2.26 -3.14 -3.18
N ALA A 153 1.04 -2.86 -2.70
CA ALA A 153 0.74 -1.64 -1.98
C ALA A 153 1.61 -1.50 -0.71
N ALA A 154 1.77 -2.59 0.05
CA ALA A 154 2.60 -2.62 1.25
C ALA A 154 4.09 -2.41 0.92
N LEU A 155 4.58 -3.00 -0.18
CA LEU A 155 5.97 -2.84 -0.62
C LEU A 155 6.26 -1.40 -1.05
N THR A 156 5.32 -0.75 -1.76
CA THR A 156 5.46 0.62 -2.28
C THR A 156 5.09 1.72 -1.30
N ASN A 157 4.51 1.39 -0.13
CA ASN A 157 4.05 2.41 0.82
C ASN A 157 5.19 3.31 1.32
N ALA A 158 6.43 2.80 1.36
CA ALA A 158 7.61 3.57 1.73
C ALA A 158 8.40 4.03 0.50
N ARG A 159 9.15 5.13 0.66
CA ARG A 159 9.86 5.83 -0.42
C ARG A 159 10.84 4.95 -1.21
N ASP A 160 11.58 4.10 -0.51
CA ASP A 160 12.52 3.16 -1.12
C ASP A 160 11.80 2.08 -1.94
N GLY A 161 10.61 1.68 -1.50
CA GLY A 161 9.78 0.70 -2.17
C GLY A 161 9.12 1.23 -3.44
N ASP A 162 8.53 2.43 -3.41
CA ASP A 162 7.99 3.04 -4.64
C ASP A 162 9.10 3.39 -5.65
N ALA A 163 10.27 3.82 -5.16
CA ALA A 163 11.42 4.06 -6.04
C ALA A 163 11.89 2.79 -6.72
N ALA A 164 11.94 1.66 -6.00
CA ALA A 164 12.24 0.37 -6.59
C ALA A 164 11.16 -0.06 -7.61
N ALA A 165 9.88 0.14 -7.30
CA ALA A 165 8.78 -0.21 -8.21
C ALA A 165 8.79 0.60 -9.51
N ARG A 166 9.12 1.91 -9.46
CA ARG A 166 9.25 2.77 -10.63
C ARG A 166 10.48 2.46 -11.47
N ALA A 167 11.54 1.96 -10.85
CA ALA A 167 12.77 1.55 -11.54
C ALA A 167 12.71 0.12 -12.10
N ASP A 168 11.73 -0.69 -11.69
CA ASP A 168 11.60 -2.08 -12.12
C ASP A 168 11.12 -2.17 -13.58
N PRO A 169 11.81 -2.94 -14.45
CA PRO A 169 11.44 -3.08 -15.86
C PRO A 169 10.11 -3.80 -16.09
N CYS A 170 9.48 -4.41 -15.07
CA CYS A 170 8.21 -5.10 -15.22
C CYS A 170 7.01 -4.17 -15.44
N GLY A 171 7.20 -2.84 -15.33
CA GLY A 171 6.13 -1.86 -15.59
C GLY A 171 5.01 -1.90 -14.56
N VAL A 172 5.35 -1.76 -13.28
CA VAL A 172 4.40 -1.84 -12.14
C VAL A 172 3.21 -0.89 -12.33
N VAL A 173 3.46 0.37 -12.75
CA VAL A 173 2.43 1.39 -12.96
C VAL A 173 1.41 0.95 -14.03
N GLN A 174 1.88 0.42 -15.16
CA GLN A 174 1.01 -0.03 -16.26
C GLN A 174 0.14 -1.22 -15.87
N HIS A 175 0.68 -2.17 -15.10
CA HIS A 175 -0.08 -3.32 -14.63
C HIS A 175 -1.09 -2.94 -13.55
N CYS A 176 -0.72 -2.06 -12.61
CA CYS A 176 -1.67 -1.53 -11.62
C CYS A 176 -2.80 -0.75 -12.28
N ARG A 177 -2.48 0.07 -13.29
CA ARG A 177 -3.48 0.76 -14.12
C ARG A 177 -4.44 -0.21 -14.81
N THR A 178 -3.91 -1.32 -15.32
CA THR A 178 -4.73 -2.36 -15.99
C THR A 178 -5.64 -3.09 -14.99
N CYS A 179 -5.13 -3.46 -13.83
CA CYS A 179 -5.94 -4.06 -12.75
C CYS A 179 -7.01 -3.10 -12.22
N ALA A 180 -6.69 -1.82 -12.10
CA ALA A 180 -7.65 -0.78 -11.72
C ALA A 180 -8.79 -0.68 -12.75
N ALA A 181 -8.47 -0.59 -14.04
CA ALA A 181 -9.45 -0.45 -15.12
C ALA A 181 -10.29 -1.71 -15.37
N ASP A 182 -9.82 -2.89 -14.94
CA ASP A 182 -10.49 -4.15 -15.22
C ASP A 182 -11.83 -4.28 -14.47
N GLY A 183 -12.91 -4.50 -15.23
CA GLY A 183 -14.25 -4.71 -14.69
C GLY A 183 -14.39 -6.01 -13.88
N ALA A 184 -13.55 -7.03 -14.16
CA ALA A 184 -13.57 -8.31 -13.46
C ALA A 184 -12.75 -8.32 -12.16
N SER A 185 -11.90 -7.30 -11.95
CA SER A 185 -11.09 -7.17 -10.75
C SER A 185 -11.96 -6.83 -9.53
N SER A 186 -11.67 -7.47 -8.40
CA SER A 186 -12.37 -7.25 -7.14
C SER A 186 -12.11 -5.82 -6.62
N LEU A 187 -12.92 -5.35 -5.66
CA LEU A 187 -12.67 -4.06 -5.02
C LEU A 187 -11.33 -4.05 -4.26
N THR A 188 -10.94 -5.17 -3.64
CA THR A 188 -9.67 -5.32 -2.94
C THR A 188 -8.48 -5.21 -3.90
N ALA A 189 -8.56 -5.90 -5.05
CA ALA A 189 -7.54 -5.85 -6.08
C ALA A 189 -7.37 -4.42 -6.63
N LYS A 190 -8.50 -3.75 -6.91
CA LYS A 190 -8.50 -2.34 -7.34
C LYS A 190 -7.91 -1.42 -6.28
N LEU A 191 -8.25 -1.61 -5.01
CA LEU A 191 -7.69 -0.85 -3.91
C LEU A 191 -6.17 -1.00 -3.82
N GLY A 192 -5.65 -2.23 -3.82
CA GLY A 192 -4.19 -2.47 -3.78
C GLY A 192 -3.46 -1.86 -4.98
N ALA A 193 -4.05 -1.95 -6.17
CA ALA A 193 -3.51 -1.33 -7.39
C ALA A 193 -3.50 0.20 -7.29
N VAL A 194 -4.61 0.84 -6.88
CA VAL A 194 -4.72 2.29 -6.74
C VAL A 194 -3.83 2.83 -5.63
N LEU A 195 -3.69 2.12 -4.50
CA LEU A 195 -2.74 2.49 -3.46
C LEU A 195 -1.31 2.52 -4.02
N THR A 196 -0.91 1.48 -4.75
CA THR A 196 0.40 1.41 -5.42
C THR A 196 0.61 2.60 -6.37
N LEU A 197 -0.39 2.92 -7.20
CA LEU A 197 -0.36 4.10 -8.09
C LEU A 197 -0.23 5.42 -7.31
N SER A 198 -0.97 5.56 -6.20
CA SER A 198 -0.91 6.74 -5.34
C SER A 198 0.45 6.90 -4.66
N HIS A 199 1.15 5.79 -4.39
CA HIS A 199 2.50 5.82 -3.84
C HIS A 199 3.53 6.24 -4.89
N CYS A 200 3.45 5.67 -6.11
CA CYS A 200 4.35 6.02 -7.20
C CYS A 200 4.21 7.50 -7.61
N THR A 201 3.01 8.07 -7.55
CA THR A 201 2.76 9.48 -7.90
C THR A 201 3.26 10.49 -6.84
N ARG A 202 3.95 10.07 -5.78
CA ARG A 202 4.57 10.99 -4.80
C ARG A 202 5.83 11.70 -5.31
N SER A 203 6.28 11.38 -6.52
CA SER A 203 7.45 11.99 -7.17
C SER A 203 7.16 12.33 -8.63
N ASP A 204 7.84 13.33 -9.16
CA ASP A 204 7.67 13.79 -10.55
C ASP A 204 7.86 12.68 -11.59
N ASP A 205 8.90 11.85 -11.45
CA ASP A 205 9.14 10.69 -12.33
C ASP A 205 7.95 9.72 -12.35
N GLY A 206 7.39 9.43 -11.17
CA GLY A 206 6.23 8.57 -11.08
C GLY A 206 4.95 9.20 -11.62
N ILE A 207 4.83 10.52 -11.57
CA ILE A 207 3.72 11.25 -12.20
C ILE A 207 3.86 11.17 -13.72
N VAL A 208 5.06 11.38 -14.27
CA VAL A 208 5.31 11.19 -15.71
C VAL A 208 4.91 9.78 -16.15
N GLN A 209 5.37 8.74 -15.45
CA GLN A 209 4.97 7.35 -15.74
C GLN A 209 3.46 7.14 -15.64
N ALA A 210 2.80 7.74 -14.64
CA ALA A 210 1.35 7.61 -14.47
C ALA A 210 0.55 8.29 -15.60
N LEU A 211 1.02 9.44 -16.11
CA LEU A 211 0.41 10.15 -17.22
C LEU A 211 0.59 9.38 -18.54
N GLU A 212 1.80 8.89 -18.81
CA GLU A 212 2.11 8.03 -19.96
C GLU A 212 1.28 6.73 -19.97
N ALA A 213 1.03 6.16 -18.79
CA ALA A 213 0.19 4.97 -18.61
C ALA A 213 -1.33 5.27 -18.66
N HIS A 214 -1.73 6.55 -18.82
CA HIS A 214 -3.12 7.01 -18.75
C HIS A 214 -3.84 6.54 -17.47
N VAL A 215 -3.18 6.72 -16.31
CA VAL A 215 -3.74 6.39 -14.99
C VAL A 215 -5.03 7.18 -14.70
N PRO A 216 -5.13 8.50 -14.94
CA PRO A 216 -6.36 9.26 -14.66
C PRO A 216 -7.60 8.63 -15.30
N ALA A 217 -7.51 8.21 -16.57
CA ALA A 217 -8.58 7.55 -17.31
C ALA A 217 -9.09 6.25 -16.65
N ALA A 218 -8.19 5.52 -15.98
CA ALA A 218 -8.52 4.27 -15.31
C ALA A 218 -9.18 4.47 -13.94
N ILE A 219 -8.78 5.50 -13.19
CA ILE A 219 -9.16 5.63 -11.77
C ILE A 219 -10.29 6.64 -11.53
N ILE A 220 -10.38 7.72 -12.31
CA ILE A 220 -11.41 8.77 -12.11
C ILE A 220 -12.83 8.20 -12.21
N PRO A 221 -13.16 7.32 -13.18
CA PRO A 221 -14.50 6.75 -13.29
C PRO A 221 -14.96 5.99 -12.03
N MET A 222 -14.02 5.50 -11.21
CA MET A 222 -14.35 4.78 -9.97
C MET A 222 -15.07 5.66 -8.95
N LEU A 223 -14.79 6.97 -8.92
CA LEU A 223 -15.46 7.91 -8.02
C LEU A 223 -16.96 8.07 -8.34
N ASN A 224 -17.34 7.80 -9.60
CA ASN A 224 -18.72 7.92 -10.06
C ASN A 224 -19.55 6.65 -9.83
N VAL A 225 -18.93 5.56 -9.36
CA VAL A 225 -19.63 4.29 -9.12
C VAL A 225 -19.88 4.15 -7.62
N PRO A 226 -21.14 4.29 -7.15
CA PRO A 226 -21.47 4.11 -5.74
C PRO A 226 -21.16 2.67 -5.34
N THR A 227 -20.16 2.50 -4.48
CA THR A 227 -19.72 1.21 -3.96
C THR A 227 -19.86 1.21 -2.44
N PRO A 228 -20.58 0.24 -1.84
CA PRO A 228 -20.66 0.14 -0.39
C PRO A 228 -19.28 -0.08 0.23
N ASN A 229 -19.00 0.58 1.35
CA ASN A 229 -17.77 0.40 2.14
C ASN A 229 -16.45 0.62 1.37
N SER A 230 -16.44 1.49 0.35
CA SER A 230 -15.26 1.77 -0.49
C SER A 230 -14.55 3.09 -0.16
N ALA A 231 -14.72 3.61 1.06
CA ALA A 231 -14.11 4.88 1.46
C ALA A 231 -12.59 4.91 1.26
N GLU A 232 -11.90 3.81 1.59
CA GLU A 232 -10.46 3.68 1.40
C GLU A 232 -10.06 3.72 -0.08
N LEU A 233 -10.87 3.11 -0.97
CA LEU A 233 -10.66 3.17 -2.41
C LEU A 233 -10.86 4.59 -2.93
N TYR A 234 -11.95 5.27 -2.54
CA TYR A 234 -12.20 6.65 -2.95
C TYR A 234 -11.11 7.60 -2.45
N GLU A 235 -10.65 7.42 -1.21
CA GLU A 235 -9.53 8.17 -0.66
C GLU A 235 -8.27 7.94 -1.49
N ALA A 236 -7.93 6.68 -1.80
CA ALA A 236 -6.76 6.34 -2.60
C ALA A 236 -6.81 6.93 -4.02
N VAL A 237 -7.99 6.88 -4.67
CA VAL A 237 -8.21 7.50 -5.99
C VAL A 237 -8.03 9.01 -5.91
N CYS A 238 -8.70 9.68 -4.96
CA CYS A 238 -8.59 11.13 -4.80
C CYS A 238 -7.16 11.55 -4.46
N ASN A 239 -6.45 10.78 -3.63
CA ASN A 239 -5.04 11.01 -3.28
C ASN A 239 -4.12 10.91 -4.51
N CYS A 240 -4.34 9.91 -5.38
CA CYS A 240 -3.59 9.76 -6.63
C CYS A 240 -3.84 10.95 -7.58
N VAL A 241 -5.12 11.34 -7.76
CA VAL A 241 -5.50 12.50 -8.58
C VAL A 241 -4.92 13.79 -8.02
N ARG A 242 -4.96 13.99 -6.69
CA ARG A 242 -4.33 15.12 -6.00
C ARG A 242 -2.85 15.20 -6.35
N ASN A 243 -2.10 14.11 -6.19
CA ASN A 243 -0.67 14.09 -6.48
C ASN A 243 -0.36 14.57 -7.91
N ILE A 244 -1.11 14.05 -8.89
CA ILE A 244 -0.98 14.40 -10.31
C ILE A 244 -1.28 15.89 -10.55
N CYS A 245 -2.36 16.42 -9.97
CA CYS A 245 -2.78 17.81 -10.17
C CYS A 245 -1.82 18.83 -9.55
N HIS A 246 -1.14 18.49 -8.45
CA HIS A 246 -0.26 19.43 -7.74
C HIS A 246 1.13 19.57 -8.36
N HIS A 247 1.64 18.55 -9.06
CA HIS A 247 3.04 18.55 -9.52
C HIS A 247 3.21 18.67 -11.03
N SER A 248 2.14 18.53 -11.83
CA SER A 248 2.26 18.55 -13.29
C SER A 248 1.17 19.41 -13.95
N PRO A 249 1.53 20.44 -14.75
CA PRO A 249 0.54 21.18 -15.53
C PRO A 249 -0.18 20.27 -16.53
N TYR A 250 0.56 19.34 -17.17
CA TYR A 250 -0.03 18.32 -18.05
C TYR A 250 -0.97 17.39 -17.30
N GLY A 251 -0.66 17.09 -16.03
CA GLY A 251 -1.49 16.27 -15.17
C GLY A 251 -2.86 16.89 -14.91
N LYS A 252 -2.92 18.21 -14.69
CA LYS A 252 -4.20 18.92 -14.52
C LYS A 252 -5.06 18.80 -15.76
N VAL A 253 -4.50 19.09 -16.94
CA VAL A 253 -5.21 19.02 -18.22
C VAL A 253 -5.78 17.62 -18.46
N GLN A 254 -4.95 16.57 -18.31
CA GLN A 254 -5.41 15.20 -18.49
C GLN A 254 -6.49 14.81 -17.46
N CYS A 255 -6.35 15.21 -16.20
CA CYS A 255 -7.42 14.98 -15.21
C CYS A 255 -8.73 15.68 -15.59
N LEU A 256 -8.69 16.89 -16.15
CA LEU A 256 -9.88 17.60 -16.63
C LEU A 256 -10.55 16.87 -17.80
N GLU A 257 -9.75 16.45 -18.79
CA GLU A 257 -10.23 15.69 -19.96
C GLU A 257 -10.91 14.38 -19.56
N GLU A 258 -10.40 13.71 -18.52
CA GLU A 258 -10.95 12.46 -17.99
C GLU A 258 -12.12 12.67 -17.01
N GLY A 259 -12.62 13.89 -16.86
CA GLY A 259 -13.81 14.20 -16.06
C GLY A 259 -13.58 14.27 -14.55
N ALA A 260 -12.39 14.68 -14.11
CA ALA A 260 -12.08 14.78 -12.67
C ALA A 260 -12.99 15.75 -11.92
N LEU A 261 -13.42 16.87 -12.53
CA LEU A 261 -14.23 17.88 -11.84
C LEU A 261 -15.55 17.35 -11.26
N PRO A 262 -16.49 16.81 -12.07
CA PRO A 262 -17.74 16.28 -11.53
C PRO A 262 -17.50 15.09 -10.58
N ALA A 263 -16.50 14.26 -10.87
CA ALA A 263 -16.14 13.12 -10.04
C ALA A 263 -15.67 13.54 -8.63
N LEU A 264 -14.72 14.48 -8.54
CA LEU A 264 -14.23 15.02 -7.27
C LEU A 264 -15.30 15.83 -6.54
N ALA A 265 -16.12 16.62 -7.27
CA ALA A 265 -17.21 17.38 -6.68
C ALA A 265 -18.25 16.48 -5.99
N SER A 266 -18.47 15.27 -6.51
CA SER A 266 -19.36 14.29 -5.87
C SER A 266 -18.80 13.76 -4.53
N MET A 267 -17.47 13.71 -4.38
CA MET A 267 -16.78 13.24 -3.18
C MET A 267 -16.76 14.28 -2.04
N LEU A 268 -17.04 15.56 -2.32
CA LEU A 268 -17.12 16.62 -1.32
C LEU A 268 -18.22 16.40 -0.27
N GLY A 269 -19.24 15.60 -0.59
CA GLY A 269 -20.32 15.24 0.33
C GLY A 269 -20.11 13.91 1.07
N HIS A 270 -18.94 13.28 0.92
CA HIS A 270 -18.71 11.95 1.47
C HIS A 270 -18.68 11.95 3.01
N ARG A 271 -19.17 10.88 3.65
CA ARG A 271 -19.28 10.80 5.12
C ARG A 271 -17.92 10.85 5.82
N GLU A 272 -16.91 10.21 5.23
CA GLU A 272 -15.56 10.14 5.78
C GLU A 272 -14.78 11.41 5.44
N ALA A 273 -14.24 12.07 6.46
CA ALA A 273 -13.46 13.31 6.31
C ALA A 273 -12.21 13.11 5.45
N ALA A 274 -11.56 11.93 5.54
CA ALA A 274 -10.39 11.62 4.74
C ALA A 274 -10.66 11.70 3.23
N VAL A 275 -11.80 11.17 2.76
CA VAL A 275 -12.22 11.28 1.35
C VAL A 275 -12.47 12.73 0.96
N ARG A 276 -13.20 13.50 1.79
CA ARG A 276 -13.45 14.93 1.54
C ARG A 276 -12.14 15.72 1.47
N ARG A 277 -11.18 15.42 2.34
CA ARG A 277 -9.87 16.09 2.39
C ARG A 277 -9.08 15.87 1.10
N GLN A 278 -9.03 14.62 0.62
CA GLN A 278 -8.34 14.34 -0.64
C GLN A 278 -9.05 14.96 -1.84
N ALA A 279 -10.39 14.91 -1.87
CA ALA A 279 -11.17 15.47 -2.97
C ALA A 279 -11.06 17.00 -3.05
N THR A 280 -11.20 17.70 -1.91
CA THR A 280 -11.00 19.16 -1.83
C THR A 280 -9.59 19.54 -2.24
N SER A 281 -8.56 18.84 -1.74
CA SER A 281 -7.17 19.11 -2.11
C SER A 281 -6.87 18.83 -3.59
N ALA A 282 -7.53 17.86 -4.23
CA ALA A 282 -7.42 17.68 -5.67
C ALA A 282 -8.04 18.87 -6.44
N LEU A 283 -9.19 19.38 -5.99
CA LEU A 283 -9.81 20.58 -6.57
C LEU A 283 -8.96 21.84 -6.39
N THR A 284 -8.22 22.00 -5.28
CA THR A 284 -7.30 23.13 -5.12
C THR A 284 -6.21 23.13 -6.20
N GLY A 285 -5.71 21.94 -6.56
CA GLY A 285 -4.71 21.76 -7.61
C GLY A 285 -5.27 22.03 -9.00
N LEU A 286 -6.51 21.59 -9.27
CA LEU A 286 -7.21 21.90 -10.53
C LEU A 286 -7.54 23.39 -10.66
N ALA A 287 -7.90 24.07 -9.56
CA ALA A 287 -8.20 25.51 -9.57
C ALA A 287 -6.99 26.41 -9.90
N LEU A 288 -5.77 25.86 -9.91
CA LEU A 288 -4.59 26.55 -10.42
C LEU A 288 -4.51 26.57 -11.95
N GLU A 289 -5.29 25.73 -12.65
CA GLU A 289 -5.35 25.71 -14.11
C GLU A 289 -6.31 26.79 -14.61
N GLU A 290 -5.85 27.68 -15.49
CA GLU A 290 -6.58 28.88 -15.89
C GLU A 290 -7.96 28.55 -16.48
N ASP A 291 -8.00 27.55 -17.35
CA ASP A 291 -9.23 27.10 -18.03
C ASP A 291 -10.20 26.37 -17.08
N ALA A 292 -9.71 25.86 -15.94
CA ALA A 292 -10.53 25.11 -14.98
C ALA A 292 -11.20 26.01 -13.93
N LYS A 293 -10.66 27.21 -13.65
CA LYS A 293 -11.13 28.08 -12.56
C LYS A 293 -12.64 28.29 -12.52
N PHE A 294 -13.22 28.64 -13.68
CA PHE A 294 -14.67 28.83 -13.77
C PHE A 294 -15.44 27.52 -13.54
N ALA A 295 -15.01 26.44 -14.19
CA ALA A 295 -15.66 25.14 -14.10
C ALA A 295 -15.61 24.55 -12.66
N VAL A 296 -14.53 24.81 -11.91
CA VAL A 296 -14.44 24.43 -10.49
C VAL A 296 -15.59 25.08 -9.69
N ILE A 297 -15.80 26.39 -9.83
CA ILE A 297 -16.89 27.08 -9.12
C ILE A 297 -18.26 26.66 -9.65
N GLU A 298 -18.41 26.52 -10.97
CA GLU A 298 -19.66 26.11 -11.59
C GLU A 298 -20.13 24.73 -11.08
N VAL A 299 -19.21 23.77 -10.94
CA VAL A 299 -19.54 22.38 -10.57
C VAL A 299 -19.53 22.16 -9.05
N ALA A 300 -18.60 22.80 -8.34
CA ALA A 300 -18.34 22.51 -6.92
C ALA A 300 -18.57 23.68 -5.97
N GLY A 301 -18.81 24.91 -6.46
CA GLY A 301 -18.87 26.13 -5.65
C GLY A 301 -19.73 26.01 -4.39
N ALA A 302 -21.01 25.64 -4.54
CA ALA A 302 -21.92 25.53 -3.40
C ALA A 302 -21.48 24.49 -2.36
N ARG A 303 -20.84 23.40 -2.81
CA ARG A 303 -20.29 22.39 -1.90
C ARG A 303 -19.04 22.90 -1.21
N LEU A 304 -18.15 23.60 -1.92
CA LEU A 304 -16.95 24.21 -1.34
C LEU A 304 -17.31 25.27 -0.29
N VAL A 305 -18.31 26.13 -0.56
CA VAL A 305 -18.81 27.12 0.41
C VAL A 305 -19.30 26.41 1.68
N LYS A 306 -20.11 25.35 1.54
CA LYS A 306 -20.56 24.56 2.70
C LYS A 306 -19.40 23.95 3.50
N LEU A 307 -18.33 23.53 2.83
CA LEU A 307 -17.16 22.93 3.47
C LEU A 307 -16.28 23.94 4.21
N LEU A 308 -16.49 25.25 4.07
CA LEU A 308 -15.84 26.27 4.92
C LEU A 308 -16.16 26.08 6.42
N HIS A 309 -17.25 25.38 6.72
CA HIS A 309 -17.69 25.04 8.07
C HIS A 309 -17.53 23.55 8.41
N ASP A 310 -16.71 22.81 7.65
CA ASP A 310 -16.44 21.40 7.97
C ASP A 310 -15.74 21.27 9.33
N ALA A 311 -16.03 20.17 10.04
CA ALA A 311 -15.41 19.89 11.33
C ALA A 311 -13.92 19.52 11.20
N ASP A 312 -13.52 19.03 10.02
CA ASP A 312 -12.13 18.74 9.68
C ASP A 312 -11.45 20.01 9.15
N VAL A 313 -10.47 20.51 9.90
CA VAL A 313 -9.78 21.78 9.59
C VAL A 313 -9.12 21.72 8.21
N ASP A 314 -8.48 20.60 7.85
CA ASP A 314 -7.83 20.46 6.55
C ASP A 314 -8.86 20.51 5.40
N VAL A 315 -10.08 19.99 5.60
CA VAL A 315 -11.15 20.08 4.60
C VAL A 315 -11.58 21.54 4.41
N ALA A 316 -11.78 22.28 5.51
CA ALA A 316 -12.18 23.68 5.46
C ALA A 316 -11.09 24.57 4.82
N GLU A 317 -9.83 24.36 5.19
CA GLU A 317 -8.68 25.07 4.61
C GLU A 317 -8.52 24.77 3.12
N ASN A 318 -8.63 23.50 2.70
CA ASN A 318 -8.59 23.15 1.28
C ASN A 318 -9.78 23.75 0.52
N ALA A 319 -10.98 23.77 1.09
CA ALA A 319 -12.14 24.40 0.46
C ALA A 319 -11.93 25.90 0.24
N LEU A 320 -11.42 26.60 1.26
CA LEU A 320 -11.05 28.02 1.18
C LEU A 320 -10.00 28.26 0.09
N MET A 321 -8.93 27.46 0.08
CA MET A 321 -7.86 27.59 -0.91
C MET A 321 -8.35 27.33 -2.35
N ALA A 322 -9.24 26.35 -2.56
CA ALA A 322 -9.83 26.09 -3.87
C ALA A 322 -10.67 27.28 -4.35
N ILE A 323 -11.46 27.88 -3.44
CA ILE A 323 -12.23 29.10 -3.72
C ILE A 323 -11.30 30.25 -4.08
N HIS A 324 -10.21 30.46 -3.34
CA HIS A 324 -9.24 31.53 -3.61
C HIS A 324 -8.59 31.38 -4.98
N HIS A 325 -8.02 30.21 -5.29
CA HIS A 325 -7.38 29.95 -6.58
C HIS A 325 -8.35 30.16 -7.75
N ALA A 326 -9.58 29.67 -7.64
CA ALA A 326 -10.59 29.85 -8.67
C ALA A 326 -11.03 31.33 -8.81
N SER A 327 -11.09 32.05 -7.70
CA SER A 327 -11.53 33.45 -7.64
C SER A 327 -10.51 34.45 -8.20
N GLU A 328 -9.29 34.02 -8.51
CA GLU A 328 -8.37 34.82 -9.34
C GLU A 328 -9.00 35.17 -10.71
N LEU A 329 -9.97 34.38 -11.17
CA LEU A 329 -10.79 34.70 -12.34
C LEU A 329 -12.02 35.52 -11.93
N PRO A 330 -12.19 36.79 -12.38
CA PRO A 330 -13.24 37.68 -11.88
C PRO A 330 -14.67 37.15 -12.01
N ARG A 331 -14.98 36.43 -13.09
CA ARG A 331 -16.30 35.82 -13.28
C ARG A 331 -16.57 34.66 -12.31
N ALA A 332 -15.54 33.90 -11.94
CA ALA A 332 -15.65 32.81 -10.98
C ALA A 332 -15.79 33.36 -9.54
N HIS A 333 -15.05 34.43 -9.22
CA HIS A 333 -15.22 35.18 -7.97
C HIS A 333 -16.65 35.70 -7.83
N ALA A 334 -17.19 36.41 -8.83
CA ALA A 334 -18.57 36.90 -8.79
C ALA A 334 -19.57 35.76 -8.53
N MET A 335 -19.43 34.65 -9.27
CA MET A 335 -20.32 33.49 -9.16
C MET A 335 -20.27 32.82 -7.79
N VAL A 336 -19.09 32.71 -7.15
CA VAL A 336 -18.99 32.09 -5.83
C VAL A 336 -19.48 33.04 -4.73
N CYS A 337 -19.26 34.36 -4.86
CA CYS A 337 -19.80 35.35 -3.94
C CYS A 337 -21.33 35.33 -3.89
N ASP A 338 -21.99 35.13 -5.03
CA ASP A 338 -23.46 35.01 -5.11
C ASP A 338 -24.00 33.77 -4.34
N GLN A 339 -23.13 32.81 -4.01
CA GLN A 339 -23.47 31.60 -3.27
C GLN A 339 -23.16 31.70 -1.77
N MET A 340 -22.54 32.80 -1.32
CA MET A 340 -22.08 32.98 0.05
C MET A 340 -22.98 33.93 0.85
N SER A 341 -23.13 33.63 2.14
CA SER A 341 -23.65 34.56 3.14
C SER A 341 -22.62 35.67 3.47
N PRO A 342 -23.05 36.78 4.11
CA PRO A 342 -22.12 37.83 4.54
C PRO A 342 -21.00 37.34 5.46
N ASP A 343 -21.27 36.33 6.30
CA ASP A 343 -20.26 35.76 7.20
C ASP A 343 -19.27 34.87 6.45
N GLU A 344 -19.73 34.12 5.44
CA GLU A 344 -18.85 33.35 4.55
C GLU A 344 -18.00 34.26 3.66
N LEU A 345 -18.53 35.40 3.19
CA LEU A 345 -17.75 36.41 2.45
C LEU A 345 -16.64 37.03 3.31
N LYS A 346 -16.94 37.33 4.58
CA LYS A 346 -15.95 37.79 5.55
C LYS A 346 -14.88 36.74 5.80
N LEU A 347 -15.30 35.49 6.01
CA LEU A 347 -14.39 34.36 6.23
C LEU A 347 -13.48 34.12 5.02
N ALA A 348 -14.05 34.14 3.81
CA ALA A 348 -13.33 33.80 2.60
C ALA A 348 -12.43 34.95 2.14
N PHE A 349 -12.93 36.19 2.10
CA PHE A 349 -12.24 37.28 1.40
C PHE A 349 -11.86 38.46 2.30
N ASN A 350 -12.10 38.37 3.61
CA ASN A 350 -11.95 39.50 4.55
C ASN A 350 -12.71 40.75 4.09
N ILE A 351 -13.83 40.58 3.37
CA ILE A 351 -14.68 41.68 2.94
C ILE A 351 -15.53 42.10 4.14
N GLY A 352 -15.12 43.18 4.82
CA GLY A 352 -15.85 43.83 5.92
C GLY A 352 -16.42 45.18 5.49
N GLU A 353 -17.62 45.48 6.02
CA GLU A 353 -18.53 46.63 5.79
C GLU A 353 -18.02 47.87 5.03
#